data_AF-A0A080ZEY3-F1
#
_entry.id   AF-A0A080ZEY3-F1
#
_cell.length_a   1.000
_cell.length_b   1.000
_cell.length_c   1.000
_cell.angle_alpha   90.00
_cell.angle_beta   90.00
_cell.angle_gamma   90.00
#
_symmetry.space_group_name_H-M   'P 1'
#
loop_
_entity.id
_entity.type
_entity.pdbx_description
1 polymer ?
#
loop_
_entity_poly.entity_id
_entity_poly.type
_entity_poly.pdbx_seq_one_letter_code
_entity_poly.pdbx_strand_id
1 'polypeptide(L)'
;MLALQTTKNRAEFRRYTSLGPSRPNATRWSSTFMMLERYVRIRGAIKRVDAVYDPMPKPAAHRRIVALVESLKIFKHCVQEAAGGGSIDEIRAASIRQDY
;
A
#
# COMPACT_ATOMS: atom_id res chain seq x y z
N MET A 1 -7.11 -7.97 6.76
CA MET A 1 -7.76 -7.65 8.05
C MET A 1 -9.13 -8.32 8.10
N LEU A 2 -9.25 -9.44 8.82
CA LEU A 2 -10.52 -10.18 8.97
C LEU A 2 -11.55 -9.39 9.78
N ALA A 3 -11.11 -8.61 10.78
CA ALA A 3 -11.99 -7.80 11.63
C ALA A 3 -12.82 -6.73 10.87
N LEU A 4 -12.32 -6.20 9.75
CA LEU A 4 -13.06 -5.25 8.88
C LEU A 4 -14.06 -5.94 7.93
N GLN A 5 -14.12 -7.27 7.93
CA GLN A 5 -15.05 -8.02 7.07
C GLN A 5 -16.43 -8.20 7.72
N THR A 6 -16.57 -7.91 9.02
CA THR A 6 -17.90 -7.90 9.66
C THR A 6 -18.73 -6.72 9.14
N THR A 7 -20.02 -6.93 8.92
CA THR A 7 -20.92 -5.90 8.39
C THR A 7 -20.96 -4.65 9.26
N LYS A 8 -20.91 -4.83 10.60
CA LYS A 8 -20.92 -3.74 11.57
C LYS A 8 -19.66 -2.89 11.47
N ASN A 9 -18.47 -3.50 11.56
CA ASN A 9 -17.20 -2.77 11.49
C ASN A 9 -17.00 -2.13 10.11
N ARG A 10 -17.48 -2.79 9.04
CA ARG A 10 -17.47 -2.23 7.70
C ARG A 10 -18.37 -1.01 7.58
N ALA A 11 -19.59 -1.05 8.13
CA ALA A 11 -20.52 0.07 8.11
C ALA A 11 -19.99 1.25 8.94
N GLU A 12 -19.41 0.99 10.10
CA GLU A 12 -18.77 2.00 10.95
C GLU A 12 -17.58 2.64 10.22
N PHE A 13 -16.69 1.81 9.66
CA PHE A 13 -15.52 2.27 8.91
C PHE A 13 -15.89 3.16 7.71
N ARG A 14 -17.01 2.87 7.04
CA ARG A 14 -17.54 3.66 5.91
C ARG A 14 -17.92 5.09 6.30
N ARG A 15 -18.18 5.37 7.58
CA ARG A 15 -18.43 6.73 8.08
C ARG A 15 -17.18 7.61 8.03
N TYR A 16 -15.99 7.00 8.00
CA TYR A 16 -14.72 7.70 8.06
C TYR A 16 -13.95 7.69 6.73
N THR A 17 -14.31 6.80 5.79
CA THR A 17 -13.70 6.76 4.45
C THR A 17 -14.58 6.06 3.43
N SER A 18 -14.53 6.53 2.18
CA SER A 18 -15.13 5.86 1.02
C SER A 18 -14.27 4.70 0.48
N LEU A 19 -13.07 4.48 1.02
CA LEU A 19 -12.18 3.41 0.59
C LEU A 19 -12.35 2.18 1.49
N GLY A 20 -12.58 1.01 0.89
CA GLY A 20 -12.63 -0.27 1.60
C GLY A 20 -11.28 -0.99 1.60
N PRO A 21 -10.99 -1.87 2.58
CA PRO A 21 -9.80 -2.71 2.55
C PRO A 21 -9.74 -3.53 1.27
N SER A 22 -8.55 -3.62 0.65
CA SER A 22 -8.34 -4.45 -0.54
C SER A 22 -7.92 -5.86 -0.14
N ARG A 23 -8.39 -6.88 -0.86
CA ARG A 23 -7.79 -8.23 -0.80
C ARG A 23 -6.59 -8.27 -1.74
N PRO A 24 -5.47 -8.90 -1.35
CA PRO A 24 -4.36 -9.13 -2.27
C PRO A 24 -4.76 -10.20 -3.29
N ASN A 25 -4.43 -9.99 -4.56
CA ASN A 25 -4.36 -11.08 -5.55
C ASN A 25 -2.93 -11.62 -5.54
N ALA A 26 -2.74 -12.84 -5.04
CA ALA A 26 -1.43 -13.43 -4.77
C ALA A 26 -0.51 -13.51 -6.00
N THR A 27 -1.07 -13.54 -7.21
CA THR A 27 -0.30 -13.78 -8.44
C THR A 27 0.42 -12.53 -8.97
N ARG A 28 0.11 -11.32 -8.49
CA ARG A 28 0.66 -10.08 -9.08
C ARG A 28 1.14 -9.10 -8.03
N TRP A 29 2.43 -8.78 -8.07
CA TRP A 29 3.07 -7.80 -7.17
C TRP A 29 2.38 -6.42 -7.21
N SER A 30 1.84 -6.01 -8.36
CA SER A 30 1.10 -4.75 -8.50
C SER A 30 -0.18 -4.71 -7.66
N SER A 31 -0.86 -5.85 -7.49
CA SER A 31 -2.01 -5.97 -6.60
C SER A 31 -1.60 -5.81 -5.13
N THR A 32 -0.48 -6.45 -4.74
CA THR A 32 0.10 -6.30 -3.40
C THR A 32 0.50 -4.85 -3.13
N PHE A 33 1.12 -4.17 -4.10
CA PHE A 33 1.45 -2.75 -4.01
C PHE A 33 0.20 -1.89 -3.81
N MET A 34 -0.83 -2.05 -4.64
CA MET A 34 -2.10 -1.32 -4.50
C MET A 34 -2.77 -1.54 -3.14
N MET A 35 -2.68 -2.75 -2.58
CA MET A 35 -3.19 -3.05 -1.25
C MET A 35 -2.42 -2.28 -0.17
N LEU A 36 -1.08 -2.28 -0.22
CA LEU A 36 -0.24 -1.58 0.77
C LEU A 36 -0.45 -0.07 0.68
N GLU A 37 -0.50 0.48 -0.52
CA GLU A 37 -0.79 1.90 -0.75
C GLU A 37 -2.16 2.28 -0.18
N ARG A 38 -3.19 1.46 -0.45
CA ARG A 38 -4.52 1.69 0.12
C ARG A 38 -4.51 1.61 1.64
N TYR A 39 -3.80 0.64 2.21
CA TYR A 39 -3.66 0.51 3.67
C TYR A 39 -3.06 1.78 4.30
N VAL A 40 -1.99 2.34 3.71
CA VAL A 40 -1.37 3.58 4.21
C VAL A 40 -2.38 4.72 4.20
N ARG A 41 -3.15 4.89 3.12
CA ARG A 41 -4.18 5.94 2.99
C ARG A 41 -5.29 5.81 4.02
N ILE A 42 -5.75 4.59 4.30
CA ILE A 42 -6.88 4.36 5.21
C ILE A 42 -6.46 4.19 6.68
N ARG A 43 -5.16 4.17 7.00
CA ARG A 43 -4.66 3.92 8.35
C ARG A 43 -5.27 4.84 9.41
N GLY A 44 -5.44 6.13 9.08
CA GLY A 44 -6.07 7.10 9.98
C GLY A 44 -7.53 6.79 10.30
N ALA A 45 -8.30 6.37 9.29
CA ALA A 45 -9.70 5.98 9.46
C ALA A 45 -9.85 4.67 10.26
N ILE A 46 -8.93 3.72 10.08
CA ILE A 46 -8.98 2.42 10.79
C ILE A 46 -8.86 2.62 12.30
N LYS A 47 -8.08 3.61 12.76
CA LYS A 47 -7.91 3.93 14.18
C LYS A 47 -9.22 4.35 14.87
N ARG A 48 -10.26 4.71 14.12
CA ARG A 48 -11.56 5.14 14.65
C ARG A 48 -12.56 3.99 14.82
N VAL A 49 -12.13 2.76 14.53
CA VAL A 49 -12.96 1.55 14.68
C VAL A 49 -12.26 0.65 15.71
N ASP A 50 -12.75 0.67 16.94
CA ASP A 50 -12.09 0.04 18.11
C ASP A 50 -11.81 -1.45 17.89
N ALA A 51 -12.77 -2.17 17.30
CA ALA A 51 -12.66 -3.59 16.99
C ALA A 51 -11.51 -3.95 16.02
N VAL A 52 -10.92 -2.96 15.37
CA VAL A 52 -9.85 -3.14 14.36
C VAL A 52 -8.52 -2.57 14.86
N TYR A 53 -8.52 -1.88 16.00
CA TYR A 53 -7.32 -1.28 16.57
C TYR A 53 -6.28 -2.32 16.98
N ASP A 54 -6.68 -3.35 17.71
CA ASP A 54 -5.77 -4.39 18.20
C ASP A 54 -5.10 -5.24 17.11
N PRO A 55 -5.83 -5.75 16.08
CA PRO A 55 -5.22 -6.51 14.98
C PRO A 55 -4.40 -5.65 14.00
N MET A 56 -4.26 -4.36 14.25
CA MET A 56 -3.55 -3.44 13.36
C MET A 56 -2.03 -3.60 13.49
N PRO A 57 -1.27 -3.46 12.39
CA PRO A 57 0.19 -3.40 12.47
C PRO A 57 0.64 -2.34 13.48
N LYS A 58 1.47 -2.77 14.45
CA LYS A 58 2.06 -1.89 15.47
C LYS A 58 2.84 -0.73 14.82
N PRO A 59 3.07 0.39 15.52
CA PRO A 59 3.71 1.57 14.93
C PRO A 59 5.04 1.29 14.20
N ALA A 60 5.87 0.38 14.71
CA ALA A 60 7.11 -0.02 14.05
C ALA A 60 6.86 -0.73 12.70
N ALA A 61 5.93 -1.70 12.67
CA ALA A 61 5.54 -2.38 11.44
C ALA A 61 4.90 -1.41 10.43
N HIS A 62 4.14 -0.42 10.90
CA HIS A 62 3.60 0.62 10.05
C HIS A 62 4.69 1.41 9.33
N ARG A 63 5.72 1.87 10.05
CA ARG A 63 6.84 2.61 9.46
C ARG A 63 7.54 1.78 8.39
N ARG A 64 7.73 0.48 8.63
CA ARG A 64 8.28 -0.46 7.63
C ARG A 64 7.39 -0.57 6.40
N ILE A 65 6.07 -0.63 6.56
CA ILE A 65 5.12 -0.64 5.44
C ILE A 65 5.17 0.67 4.64
N VAL A 66 5.26 1.83 5.32
CA VAL A 66 5.37 3.12 4.64
C VAL A 66 6.65 3.19 3.82
N ALA A 67 7.79 2.85 4.43
CA ALA A 67 9.08 2.80 3.71
C ALA A 67 9.03 1.87 2.50
N LEU A 68 8.45 0.67 2.66
CA LEU A 68 8.26 -0.29 1.57
C LEU A 68 7.39 0.27 0.45
N VAL A 69 6.29 0.98 0.78
CA VAL A 69 5.42 1.60 -0.23
C VAL A 69 6.18 2.64 -1.05
N GLU A 70 7.04 3.45 -0.43
CA GLU A 70 7.86 4.42 -1.15
C GLU A 70 8.87 3.72 -2.08
N SER A 71 9.57 2.69 -1.61
CA SER A 71 10.47 1.90 -2.47
C SER A 71 9.74 1.25 -3.64
N LEU A 72 8.51 0.76 -3.43
CA LEU A 72 7.71 0.13 -4.47
C LEU A 72 7.16 1.13 -5.50
N LYS A 73 7.01 2.42 -5.16
CA LYS A 73 6.65 3.46 -6.14
C LYS A 73 7.76 3.67 -7.16
N ILE A 74 9.01 3.72 -6.68
CA ILE A 74 10.21 3.82 -7.53
C ILE A 74 10.27 2.59 -8.44
N PHE A 75 10.16 1.39 -7.86
CA PHE A 75 10.14 0.15 -8.64
C PHE A 75 9.04 0.14 -9.71
N LYS A 76 7.82 0.60 -9.37
CA LYS A 76 6.72 0.69 -10.33
C LYS A 76 7.05 1.63 -11.49
N HIS A 77 7.66 2.77 -11.21
CA HIS A 77 8.11 3.70 -12.24
C HIS A 77 9.08 3.02 -13.22
N CYS A 78 10.13 2.37 -12.69
CA CYS A 78 11.11 1.66 -13.51
C CYS A 78 10.48 0.57 -14.38
N VAL A 79 9.51 -0.18 -13.86
CA VAL A 79 8.78 -1.21 -14.63
C VAL A 79 7.94 -0.58 -15.75
N GLN A 80 7.33 0.59 -15.50
CA GLN A 80 6.57 1.31 -16.53
C GLN A 80 7.46 1.86 -17.63
N GLU A 81 8.64 2.40 -17.29
CA GLU A 81 9.63 2.84 -18.27
C GLU A 81 10.17 1.69 -19.11
N ALA A 82 10.50 0.55 -18.48
CA ALA A 82 10.96 -0.64 -19.20
C ALA A 82 9.88 -1.19 -20.15
N ALA A 83 8.61 -1.20 -19.72
CA ALA A 83 7.49 -1.62 -20.56
C ALA A 83 7.24 -0.65 -21.74
N GLY A 84 7.66 0.61 -21.63
CA GLY A 84 7.65 1.60 -22.69
C GLY A 84 8.78 1.47 -23.70
N GLY A 85 9.66 0.47 -23.57
CA GLY A 85 10.80 0.25 -24.45
C GLY A 85 12.10 0.96 -24.02
N GLY A 86 12.15 1.52 -22.81
CA GLY A 86 13.37 2.12 -22.26
C GLY A 86 14.48 1.10 -22.05
N SER A 87 15.72 1.46 -22.41
CA SER A 87 16.88 0.61 -22.18
C SER A 87 17.14 0.41 -20.69
N ILE A 88 17.44 -0.83 -20.27
CA ILE A 88 17.71 -1.17 -18.86
C ILE A 88 18.84 -0.31 -18.27
N ASP A 89 19.82 0.07 -19.08
CA ASP A 89 20.97 0.88 -18.65
C ASP A 89 20.58 2.35 -18.40
N GLU A 90 19.63 2.89 -19.18
CA GLU A 90 19.09 4.23 -18.99
C GLU A 90 18.22 4.30 -17.72
N ILE A 91 17.42 3.25 -17.47
CA ILE A 91 16.59 3.12 -16.27
C ILE A 91 17.46 3.01 -15.02
N ARG A 92 18.57 2.26 -15.08
CA ARG A 92 19.56 2.20 -13.99
C ARG A 92 20.21 3.56 -13.72
N ALA A 93 20.60 4.29 -14.77
CA ALA A 93 21.22 5.60 -14.64
C ALA A 93 20.26 6.69 -14.13
N ALA A 94 18.96 6.55 -14.39
CA ALA A 94 17.91 7.44 -13.87
C ALA A 94 17.60 7.14 -12.40
N SER A 95 17.53 5.86 -12.01
CA SER A 95 17.26 5.44 -10.62
C SER A 95 18.35 5.89 -9.65
N ILE A 96 19.63 5.85 -10.05
CA ILE A 96 20.76 6.31 -9.22
C ILE A 96 20.72 7.83 -9.00
N ARG A 97 20.09 8.58 -9.92
CA ARG A 97 20.01 10.05 -9.86
C ARG A 97 18.93 10.57 -8.91
N GLN A 98 17.96 9.74 -8.52
CA GLN A 98 16.89 10.10 -7.59
C GLN A 98 17.27 9.86 -6.11
N ASP A 99 18.40 9.21 -5.84
CA ASP A 99 18.90 8.90 -4.49
C ASP A 99 19.85 10.00 -3.93
N TYR A 100 19.86 11.21 -4.51
CA TYR A 100 20.57 12.40 -4.01
C TYR A 100 19.64 13.60 -3.76
#